data_AF-A0A957PLU4-F1
#
_entry.id   AF-A0A957PLU4-F1
#
_cell.length_a   1.000
_cell.length_b   1.000
_cell.length_c   1.000
_cell.angle_alpha   90.00
_cell.angle_beta   90.00
_cell.angle_gamma   90.00
#
_symmetry.space_group_name_H-M   'P 1'
#
loop_
_entity.id
_entity.type
_entity.pdbx_description
1 polymer ?
#
loop_
_entity_poly.entity_id
_entity_poly.type
_entity_poly.pdbx_seq_one_letter_code
_entity_poly.pdbx_strand_id
1 'polypeptide(L)'
;MAATLTREVYQDDVAVTLANILAAANKRASEMGVDVADSLLTITQRIQDGLVYWRINYGPKDYINRRGGDLVVDIAAISGQIEQVLWGQ
;
A
#
# COMPACT_ATOMS: atom_id res chain seq x y z
N MET A 1 2.83 10.92 -24.23
CA MET A 1 2.65 12.29 -23.70
C MET A 1 2.93 12.25 -22.21
N ALA A 2 3.83 13.08 -21.70
CA ALA A 2 4.08 13.16 -20.25
C ALA A 2 2.90 13.90 -19.62
N ALA A 3 2.05 13.19 -18.89
CA ALA A 3 1.05 13.82 -18.04
C ALA A 3 1.82 14.56 -16.94
N THR A 4 1.79 15.89 -16.98
CA THR A 4 2.40 16.70 -15.92
C THR A 4 1.41 16.74 -14.76
N LEU A 5 1.88 16.45 -13.54
CA LEU A 5 1.05 16.49 -12.34
C LEU A 5 0.57 17.94 -12.11
N THR A 6 -0.65 18.27 -12.54
CA THR A 6 -1.29 19.58 -12.33
C THR A 6 -2.02 19.59 -10.98
N ARG A 7 -2.46 20.78 -10.55
CA ARG A 7 -3.23 20.98 -9.31
C ARG A 7 -4.54 20.17 -9.28
N GLU A 8 -5.07 19.79 -10.45
CA GLU A 8 -6.28 18.98 -10.62
C GLU A 8 -6.14 17.57 -10.02
N VAL A 9 -4.92 17.03 -9.92
CA VAL A 9 -4.66 15.72 -9.31
C VAL A 9 -4.96 15.71 -7.80
N TYR A 10 -4.82 16.87 -7.12
CA TYR A 10 -5.20 17.00 -5.71
C TYR A 10 -6.72 17.08 -5.51
N GLN A 11 -7.50 17.14 -6.59
CA GLN A 11 -8.95 17.07 -6.58
C GLN A 11 -9.46 15.69 -7.06
N ASP A 12 -8.56 14.79 -7.45
CA ASP A 12 -8.91 13.40 -7.75
C ASP A 12 -9.02 12.62 -6.44
N ASP A 13 -10.26 12.34 -6.04
CA ASP A 13 -10.57 11.64 -4.80
C ASP A 13 -9.88 10.27 -4.71
N VAL A 14 -9.71 9.56 -5.84
CA VAL A 14 -9.06 8.24 -5.87
C VAL A 14 -7.56 8.41 -5.64
N ALA A 15 -6.93 9.37 -6.31
CA ALA A 15 -5.50 9.65 -6.14
C ALA A 15 -5.18 10.08 -4.70
N VAL A 16 -5.98 10.99 -4.13
CA VAL A 16 -5.82 11.46 -2.75
C VAL A 16 -6.03 10.32 -1.76
N THR A 17 -7.07 9.51 -1.96
CA THR A 17 -7.33 8.34 -1.10
C THR A 17 -6.17 7.35 -1.14
N LEU A 18 -5.67 7.01 -2.33
CA LEU A 18 -4.51 6.12 -2.48
C LEU A 18 -3.26 6.68 -1.81
N ALA A 19 -2.99 7.98 -1.94
CA ALA A 19 -1.85 8.62 -1.29
C ALA A 19 -1.95 8.53 0.25
N ASN A 20 -3.13 8.78 0.81
CA ASN A 20 -3.37 8.69 2.26
C ASN A 20 -3.21 7.25 2.78
N ILE A 21 -3.75 6.28 2.04
CA ILE A 21 -3.64 4.85 2.37
C ILE A 21 -2.19 4.40 2.31
N LEU A 22 -1.45 4.79 1.27
CA LEU A 22 -0.04 4.47 1.14
C LEU A 22 0.77 5.10 2.27
N ALA A 23 0.49 6.35 2.65
CA ALA A 23 1.16 7.00 3.77
C ALA A 23 0.93 6.27 5.10
N ALA A 24 -0.31 5.83 5.38
CA ALA A 24 -0.63 5.05 6.56
C ALA A 24 0.08 3.68 6.56
N ALA A 25 0.09 2.99 5.42
CA ALA A 25 0.79 1.72 5.26
C ALA A 25 2.30 1.88 5.46
N ASN A 26 2.91 2.90 4.84
CA ASN A 26 4.35 3.16 4.92
C ASN A 26 4.79 3.38 6.36
N LYS A 27 4.02 4.20 7.11
CA LYS A 27 4.29 4.43 8.53
C LYS A 27 4.31 3.12 9.31
N ARG A 28 3.29 2.27 9.12
CA ARG A 28 3.23 0.97 9.81
C ARG A 28 4.36 0.03 9.39
N ALA A 29 4.72 0.00 8.10
CA ALA A 29 5.81 -0.82 7.60
C ALA A 29 7.16 -0.41 8.21
N SER A 30 7.44 0.89 8.25
CA SER A 30 8.65 1.44 8.89
C SER A 30 8.69 1.17 10.40
N GLU A 31 7.56 1.27 11.11
CA GLU A 31 7.45 0.90 12.53
C GLU A 31 7.79 -0.57 12.78
N MET A 32 7.64 -1.43 11.76
CA MET A 32 7.96 -2.86 11.81
C MET A 32 9.35 -3.21 11.25
N GLY A 33 10.17 -2.20 10.95
CA GLY A 33 11.54 -2.38 10.46
C GLY A 33 11.65 -2.67 8.96
N VAL A 34 10.58 -2.52 8.19
CA VAL A 34 10.64 -2.62 6.72
C VAL A 34 11.17 -1.32 6.13
N ASP A 35 12.21 -1.44 5.30
CA ASP A 35 12.66 -0.34 4.45
C ASP A 35 11.72 -0.19 3.25
N VAL A 36 10.79 0.76 3.38
CA VAL A 36 9.78 1.07 2.35
C VAL A 36 10.44 1.47 1.03
N ALA A 37 11.55 2.22 1.07
CA ALA A 37 12.22 2.69 -0.14
C ALA A 37 12.97 1.57 -0.86
N ASP A 38 13.40 0.55 -0.11
CA ASP A 38 14.04 -0.64 -0.67
C ASP A 38 13.08 -1.81 -0.95
N SER A 39 11.78 -1.61 -0.75
CA SER A 39 10.75 -2.64 -1.02
C SER A 39 10.25 -2.60 -2.47
N LEU A 40 9.90 -3.77 -3.00
CA LEU A 40 8.99 -3.90 -4.14
C LEU A 40 7.56 -3.69 -3.64
N LEU A 41 6.96 -2.59 -4.04
CA LEU A 41 5.60 -2.20 -3.65
C LEU A 41 4.58 -2.73 -4.65
N THR A 42 3.56 -3.44 -4.15
CA THR A 42 2.34 -3.69 -4.93
C THR A 42 1.11 -3.19 -4.17
N ILE A 43 0.19 -2.58 -4.90
CA ILE A 43 -1.04 -1.99 -4.38
C ILE A 43 -2.21 -2.64 -5.11
N THR A 44 -3.08 -3.33 -4.36
CA THR A 44 -4.19 -4.07 -4.93
C THR A 44 -5.48 -3.70 -4.23
N GLN A 45 -6.50 -3.30 -4.99
CA GLN A 45 -7.85 -3.13 -4.44
C GLN A 45 -8.48 -4.50 -4.20
N ARG A 46 -9.14 -4.67 -3.06
CA ARG A 46 -9.88 -5.87 -2.69
C ARG A 46 -11.29 -5.49 -2.26
N ILE A 47 -12.25 -6.37 -2.56
CA ILE A 47 -13.62 -6.26 -2.07
C ILE A 47 -13.87 -7.49 -1.19
N GLN A 48 -14.26 -7.28 0.05
CA GLN A 48 -14.59 -8.34 1.00
C GLN A 48 -15.79 -7.90 1.82
N ASP A 49 -16.82 -8.75 1.90
CA ASP A 49 -18.06 -8.49 2.64
C ASP A 49 -18.74 -7.14 2.28
N GLY A 50 -18.63 -6.74 1.01
CA GLY A 50 -19.17 -5.47 0.51
C GLY A 50 -18.33 -4.23 0.85
N LEU A 51 -17.22 -4.40 1.58
CA LEU A 51 -16.28 -3.35 1.93
C LEU A 51 -15.08 -3.35 0.98
N VAL A 52 -14.59 -2.14 0.67
CA VAL A 52 -13.42 -1.94 -0.19
C VAL A 52 -12.19 -1.76 0.70
N TYR A 53 -11.16 -2.54 0.40
CA TYR A 53 -9.86 -2.48 1.05
C TYR A 53 -8.76 -2.25 0.03
N TRP A 54 -7.68 -1.65 0.48
CA TRP A 54 -6.44 -1.57 -0.27
C TRP A 54 -5.39 -2.40 0.44
N ARG A 55 -4.85 -3.37 -0.29
CA ARG A 55 -3.74 -4.20 0.15
C ARG A 55 -2.44 -3.60 -0.36
N ILE A 56 -1.55 -3.25 0.54
CA ILE A 56 -0.19 -2.82 0.23
C ILE A 56 0.75 -3.96 0.62
N ASN A 57 1.51 -4.46 -0.35
CA ASN A 57 2.56 -5.45 -0.10
C ASN A 57 3.94 -4.79 -0.26
N TYR A 58 4.81 -5.05 0.71
CA TYR A 58 6.22 -4.70 0.72
C TYR A 58 7.04 -5.99 0.63
N GLY A 59 7.48 -6.32 -0.58
CA GLY A 59 8.31 -7.50 -0.83
C GLY A 59 9.78 -7.16 -1.10
N PRO A 60 10.67 -8.15 -1.12
CA PRO A 60 12.05 -7.97 -1.57
C PRO A 60 12.09 -7.65 -3.07
N LYS A 61 12.95 -6.71 -3.49
CA LYS A 61 13.18 -6.42 -4.92
C LYS A 61 13.77 -7.61 -5.68
N ASP A 62 14.60 -8.42 -5.03
CA ASP A 62 15.10 -9.68 -5.56
C ASP A 62 14.17 -10.85 -5.18
N TYR A 63 12.96 -10.84 -5.74
CA TYR A 63 11.91 -11.82 -5.45
C TYR A 63 12.27 -13.25 -5.92
N ILE A 64 13.19 -13.37 -6.89
CA ILE A 64 13.55 -14.66 -7.50
C ILE A 64 14.34 -15.52 -6.49
N ASN A 65 15.11 -14.90 -5.60
CA ASN A 65 16.00 -15.60 -4.66
C ASN A 65 15.52 -15.59 -3.20
N ARG A 66 14.42 -14.91 -2.89
CA ARG A 66 13.82 -14.87 -1.55
C ARG A 66 12.31 -15.13 -1.64
N ARG A 67 11.89 -16.31 -1.17
CA ARG A 67 10.48 -16.57 -0.84
C ARG A 67 10.21 -16.17 0.61
N GLY A 68 9.08 -15.52 0.85
CA GLY A 68 8.66 -15.08 2.18
C GLY A 68 9.30 -13.77 2.63
N GLY A 69 8.84 -13.25 3.76
CA GLY A 69 9.32 -11.99 4.34
C GLY A 69 8.62 -10.74 3.81
N ASP A 70 7.60 -10.91 2.96
CA ASP A 70 6.71 -9.84 2.56
C ASP A 70 5.98 -9.27 3.78
N LEU A 71 5.85 -7.94 3.88
CA LEU A 71 4.89 -7.35 4.78
C LEU A 71 3.65 -6.93 3.99
N VAL A 72 2.49 -7.38 4.44
CA VAL A 72 1.20 -7.02 3.85
C VAL A 72 0.41 -6.18 4.86
N VAL A 73 -0.09 -5.03 4.40
CA VAL A 73 -0.93 -4.13 5.18
C VAL A 73 -2.24 -3.92 4.43
N ASP A 74 -3.36 -4.31 5.04
CA ASP A 74 -4.70 -4.06 4.52
C ASP A 74 -5.31 -2.85 5.21
N ILE A 75 -5.86 -1.94 4.41
CA ILE A 75 -6.41 -0.66 4.86
C ILE A 75 -7.82 -0.48 4.29
N ALA A 76 -8.78 -0.11 5.13
CA ALA A 76 -10.13 0.22 4.69
C ALA A 76 -10.15 1.49 3.84
N ALA A 77 -10.77 1.43 2.65
CA ALA A 77 -10.71 2.51 1.67
C ALA A 77 -11.39 3.81 2.11
N ILE A 78 -12.40 3.72 2.99
CA ILE A 78 -13.19 4.88 3.44
C ILE A 78 -12.58 5.52 4.68
N SER A 79 -12.24 4.71 5.69
CA SER A 79 -11.77 5.21 6.98
C SER A 79 -10.25 5.42 7.04
N GLY A 80 -9.50 4.82 6.11
CA GLY A 80 -8.04 4.79 6.16
C GLY A 80 -7.48 3.99 7.35
N GLN A 81 -8.33 3.22 8.04
CA GLN A 81 -7.90 2.40 9.17
C GLN A 81 -7.14 1.16 8.68
N ILE A 82 -6.05 0.83 9.38
CA ILE A 82 -5.32 -0.42 9.16
C ILE A 82 -6.16 -1.54 9.78
N GLU A 83 -6.63 -2.43 8.93
CA GLU A 83 -7.51 -3.55 9.30
C GLU A 83 -6.69 -4.78 9.63
N GLN A 84 -5.61 -4.99 8.88
CA GLN A 84 -4.76 -6.16 9.04
C GLN A 84 -3.31 -5.85 8.72
N VAL A 85 -2.41 -6.52 9.44
CA VAL A 85 -0.99 -6.59 9.10
C VAL A 85 -0.57 -8.04 9.14
N LEU A 86 0.06 -8.53 8.07
CA LEU A 86 0.48 -9.91 7.89
C LEU A 86 1.94 -9.95 7.43
N TRP A 87 2.69 -10.93 7.91
CA TRP A 87 3.95 -11.32 7.29
C TRP A 87 3.71 -12.49 6.34
N GLY A 88 4.17 -12.34 5.09
CA GLY A 88 4.22 -13.41 4.10
C GLY A 88 5.17 -14.51 4.54
N GLN A 89 4.69 -15.75 4.49
CA GLN A 89 5.46 -16.94 4.83
C GLN A 89 6.41 -17.34 3.69
#